data_AF-A0A4P5WYI3-F1
#
_entry.id   AF-A0A4P5WYI3-F1
#
_cell.length_a   1.000
_cell.length_b   1.000
_cell.length_c   1.000
_cell.angle_alpha   90.00
_cell.angle_beta   90.00
_cell.angle_gamma   90.00
#
_symmetry.space_group_name_H-M   'P 1'
#
loop_
_entity.id
_entity.type
_entity.pdbx_description
1 polymer ?
#
loop_
_entity_poly.entity_id
_entity_poly.type
_entity_poly.pdbx_seq_one_letter_code
_entity_poly.pdbx_strand_id
1 'polypeptide(L)'
;MQTPLEFLADFRSMLRAAGIPFAITSGMACIRYGLQQTTKDSDWIVPVAELPRLRGLLEQCERRLPAWVVQYRPIFGAPFEPAWMAGGWSTHIFIRTTGGGPDHHLDFFCRPPRAPAWRCDQEEPDFADRDTVTRMKKTDRDKDWPVVGGLAAQAFARGESPAVLHLRDVSVLRRAWAMTPVEERDAAVAVRPLLGTLADGCEDLRLEFFLRAERIVWEAVNRRRHAVYQDAWKAWYRRWQAAADWPWPVSEPFAAQHARIVTAAGEYALPPEPLAGGVREEVYAAGVADAAILANMEPERLATIVPPIAEVLP
;
A
#
# COMPACT_ATOMS: atom_id res chain seq x y z
N MET A 1 24.60 -15.01 -11.19
CA MET A 1 23.78 -13.79 -10.99
C MET A 1 22.70 -14.14 -10.00
N GLN A 2 22.52 -13.32 -8.97
CA GLN A 2 21.50 -13.55 -7.95
C GLN A 2 20.10 -13.35 -8.56
N THR A 3 19.21 -14.30 -8.35
CA THR A 3 17.80 -14.18 -8.75
C THR A 3 17.05 -13.21 -7.82
N PRO A 4 15.92 -12.62 -8.25
CA PRO A 4 15.11 -11.78 -7.38
C PRO A 4 14.66 -12.48 -6.08
N LEU A 5 14.42 -13.80 -6.11
CA LEU A 5 14.03 -14.57 -4.93
C LEU A 5 15.20 -14.81 -3.97
N GLU A 6 16.40 -15.07 -4.50
CA GLU A 6 17.62 -15.16 -3.68
C GLU A 6 17.93 -13.82 -3.02
N PHE A 7 17.83 -12.71 -3.77
CA PHE A 7 17.98 -11.37 -3.22
C PHE A 7 16.97 -11.09 -2.11
N LEU A 8 15.69 -11.42 -2.33
CA LEU A 8 14.64 -11.27 -1.32
C LEU A 8 14.98 -12.05 -0.04
N ALA A 9 15.40 -13.30 -0.17
CA ALA A 9 15.76 -14.15 0.96
C ALA A 9 16.96 -13.60 1.76
N ASP A 10 17.98 -13.10 1.04
CA ASP A 10 19.17 -12.51 1.66
C ASP A 10 18.83 -11.19 2.35
N PHE A 11 18.11 -10.28 1.68
CA PHE A 11 17.74 -8.98 2.25
C PHE A 11 16.85 -9.15 3.49
N ARG A 12 15.88 -10.06 3.43
CA ARG A 12 15.06 -10.47 4.58
C ARG A 12 15.90 -10.96 5.76
N SER A 13 16.90 -11.79 5.49
CA SER A 13 17.81 -12.31 6.52
C SER A 13 18.66 -11.20 7.13
N MET A 14 19.08 -10.21 6.33
CA MET A 14 19.81 -9.04 6.83
C MET A 14 18.93 -8.15 7.71
N LEU A 15 17.67 -7.89 7.34
CA LEU A 15 16.74 -7.14 8.19
C LEU A 15 16.53 -7.84 9.54
N ARG A 16 16.33 -9.17 9.53
CA ARG A 16 16.21 -9.98 10.75
C ARG A 16 17.46 -9.90 11.62
N ALA A 17 18.64 -10.10 11.03
CA ALA A 17 19.92 -10.04 11.76
C ALA A 17 20.17 -8.62 12.32
N ALA A 18 19.75 -7.61 11.59
CA ALA A 18 19.77 -6.22 12.04
C ALA A 18 18.61 -5.89 12.97
N GLY A 19 17.76 -6.84 13.39
CA GLY A 19 16.66 -6.61 14.32
C GLY A 19 15.66 -5.52 13.89
N ILE A 20 15.48 -5.32 12.58
CA ILE A 20 14.54 -4.38 11.99
C ILE A 20 13.22 -5.14 11.73
N PRO A 21 12.11 -4.80 12.40
CA PRO A 21 10.80 -5.32 12.03
C PRO A 21 10.39 -4.92 10.61
N PHE A 22 9.81 -5.86 9.86
CA PHE A 22 9.29 -5.60 8.52
C PHE A 22 8.14 -6.55 8.18
N ALA A 23 7.41 -6.22 7.12
CA ALA A 23 6.50 -7.14 6.44
C ALA A 23 6.61 -6.99 4.92
N ILE A 24 6.86 -8.09 4.21
CA ILE A 24 6.81 -8.17 2.75
C ILE A 24 5.34 -8.17 2.31
N THR A 25 4.96 -7.31 1.38
CA THR A 25 3.55 -7.10 1.01
C THR A 25 3.32 -7.16 -0.51
N SER A 26 2.10 -6.83 -0.94
CA SER A 26 1.68 -6.64 -2.33
C SER A 26 2.08 -7.83 -3.22
N GLY A 27 2.82 -7.63 -4.32
CA GLY A 27 3.09 -8.69 -5.30
C GLY A 27 3.79 -9.90 -4.70
N MET A 28 4.77 -9.68 -3.83
CA MET A 28 5.52 -10.78 -3.20
C MET A 28 4.69 -11.58 -2.20
N ALA A 29 3.85 -10.91 -1.41
CA ALA A 29 2.89 -11.61 -0.56
C ALA A 29 1.87 -12.41 -1.39
N CYS A 30 1.41 -11.87 -2.52
CA CYS A 30 0.50 -12.59 -3.41
C CYS A 30 1.13 -13.84 -4.03
N ILE A 31 2.44 -13.82 -4.32
CA ILE A 31 3.16 -15.04 -4.72
C ILE A 31 3.24 -16.03 -3.57
N ARG A 32 3.60 -15.56 -2.36
CA ARG A 32 3.67 -16.42 -1.17
C ARG A 32 2.34 -17.12 -0.87
N TYR A 33 1.22 -16.43 -1.12
CA TYR A 33 -0.13 -16.95 -0.96
C TYR A 33 -0.68 -17.69 -2.18
N GLY A 34 0.11 -17.89 -3.24
CA GLY A 34 -0.27 -18.67 -4.41
C GLY A 34 -1.30 -18.01 -5.33
N LEU A 35 -1.47 -16.68 -5.25
CA LEU A 35 -2.39 -15.91 -6.09
C LEU A 35 -1.72 -15.26 -7.30
N GLN A 36 -0.39 -15.19 -7.30
CA GLN A 36 0.42 -14.68 -8.42
C GLN A 36 1.63 -15.59 -8.64
N GLN A 37 2.14 -15.60 -9.87
CA GLN A 37 3.33 -16.40 -10.23
C GLN A 37 4.62 -15.58 -10.26
N THR A 38 4.52 -14.29 -10.61
CA THR A 38 5.68 -13.40 -10.77
C THR A 38 5.37 -11.99 -10.30
N THR A 39 6.42 -11.27 -9.90
CA THR A 39 6.42 -9.83 -9.63
C THR A 39 7.74 -9.25 -10.10
N LYS A 40 7.76 -7.96 -10.41
CA LYS A 40 8.98 -7.24 -10.82
C LYS A 40 9.66 -6.54 -9.65
N ASP A 41 8.87 -6.06 -8.72
CA ASP A 41 9.30 -5.25 -7.59
C ASP A 41 8.94 -5.95 -6.27
N SER A 42 9.64 -5.58 -5.20
CA SER A 42 9.33 -6.04 -3.84
C SER A 42 8.87 -4.87 -2.98
N ASP A 43 7.72 -5.04 -2.33
CA ASP A 43 7.10 -4.04 -1.48
C ASP A 43 7.33 -4.41 0.00
N TRP A 44 7.78 -3.45 0.81
CA TRP A 44 8.17 -3.66 2.20
C TRP A 44 7.48 -2.65 3.10
N ILE A 45 6.84 -3.13 4.16
CA ILE A 45 6.34 -2.30 5.25
C ILE A 45 7.39 -2.31 6.36
N VAL A 46 7.79 -1.13 6.84
CA VAL A 46 8.79 -0.97 7.91
C VAL A 46 8.28 0.10 8.89
N PRO A 47 8.40 -0.08 10.22
CA PRO A 47 8.03 0.98 11.17
C PRO A 47 8.84 2.26 10.95
N VAL A 48 8.20 3.42 11.07
CA VAL A 48 8.85 4.75 10.91
C VAL A 48 10.10 4.89 11.80
N ALA A 49 10.04 4.37 13.03
CA ALA A 49 11.14 4.44 14.00
C ALA A 49 12.40 3.69 13.56
N GLU A 50 12.28 2.73 12.64
CA GLU A 50 13.38 1.88 12.20
C GLU A 50 14.09 2.42 10.95
N LEU A 51 13.57 3.49 10.34
CA LEU A 51 14.15 4.10 9.15
C LEU A 51 15.64 4.47 9.32
N PRO A 52 16.09 5.10 10.43
CA PRO A 52 17.51 5.38 10.62
C PRO A 52 18.38 4.11 10.64
N ARG A 53 17.88 3.04 11.26
CA ARG A 53 18.59 1.76 11.35
C ARG A 53 18.68 1.08 9.98
N LEU A 54 17.59 1.11 9.22
CA LEU A 54 17.56 0.57 7.86
C LEU A 54 18.46 1.35 6.90
N ARG A 55 18.50 2.69 7.00
CA ARG A 55 19.48 3.50 6.25
C ARG A 55 20.91 3.11 6.60
N GLY A 56 21.22 3.03 7.89
CA GLY A 56 22.54 2.60 8.36
C GLY A 56 22.92 1.20 7.84
N LEU A 57 21.97 0.27 7.75
CA LEU A 57 22.20 -1.05 7.14
C LEU A 57 22.52 -0.95 5.64
N LEU A 58 21.76 -0.15 4.88
CA LEU A 58 22.03 0.06 3.45
C LEU A 58 23.42 0.68 3.21
N GLU A 59 23.80 1.68 4.00
CA GLU A 59 25.15 2.29 3.96
C GLU A 59 26.26 1.32 4.36
N GLN A 60 25.98 0.37 5.27
CA GLN A 60 26.92 -0.71 5.60
C GLN A 60 27.07 -1.66 4.42
N CYS A 61 25.98 -2.02 3.73
CA CYS A 61 26.03 -2.90 2.56
C CYS A 61 26.85 -2.32 1.40
N GLU A 62 26.82 -0.99 1.18
CA GLU A 62 27.70 -0.34 0.19
C GLU A 62 29.20 -0.42 0.56
N ARG A 63 29.54 -0.64 1.83
CA ARG A 63 30.93 -0.76 2.31
C ARG A 63 31.45 -2.20 2.36
N ARG A 64 30.59 -3.20 2.22
CA ARG A 64 30.99 -4.62 2.22
C ARG A 64 31.59 -5.03 0.88
N LEU A 65 32.21 -6.21 0.82
CA LEU A 65 32.68 -6.81 -0.44
C LEU A 65 31.92 -8.12 -0.71
N PRO A 66 31.29 -8.30 -1.89
CA PRO A 66 31.10 -7.27 -2.92
C PRO A 66 30.21 -6.11 -2.43
N ALA A 67 30.55 -4.90 -2.86
CA ALA A 67 29.81 -3.69 -2.49
C ALA A 67 28.46 -3.68 -3.18
N TRP A 68 27.42 -3.38 -2.41
CA TRP A 68 26.11 -3.08 -2.97
C TRP A 68 26.15 -1.71 -3.64
N VAL A 69 25.33 -1.54 -4.67
CA VAL A 69 25.00 -0.24 -5.25
C VAL A 69 23.54 0.03 -4.88
N VAL A 70 23.30 1.03 -4.05
CA VAL A 70 21.95 1.39 -3.58
C VAL A 70 21.59 2.77 -4.11
N GLN A 71 20.49 2.87 -4.86
CA GLN A 71 20.16 4.12 -5.57
C GLN A 71 18.69 4.46 -5.50
N TYR A 72 18.39 5.74 -5.29
CA TYR A 72 17.02 6.23 -5.39
C TYR A 72 16.54 6.20 -6.84
N ARG A 73 15.32 5.69 -7.05
CA ARG A 73 14.67 5.69 -8.36
C ARG A 73 14.11 7.09 -8.64
N PRO A 74 14.36 7.69 -9.82
CA PRO A 74 13.85 9.02 -10.21
C PRO A 74 12.36 8.96 -10.59
N ILE A 75 11.55 8.45 -9.67
CA ILE A 75 10.10 8.27 -9.83
C ILE A 75 9.36 8.89 -8.64
N PHE A 76 8.04 8.90 -8.77
CA PHE A 76 7.10 9.31 -7.74
C PHE A 76 7.40 8.67 -6.38
N GLY A 77 7.91 9.46 -5.42
CA GLY A 77 8.35 9.00 -4.09
C GLY A 77 8.95 10.12 -3.25
N ALA A 78 9.30 9.82 -2.00
CA ALA A 78 9.88 10.77 -1.05
C ALA A 78 11.26 10.31 -0.53
N PRO A 79 12.01 11.18 0.17
CA PRO A 79 13.18 10.76 0.91
C PRO A 79 12.82 9.70 1.94
N PHE A 80 13.78 8.83 2.25
CA PHE A 80 13.62 7.80 3.27
C PHE A 80 13.70 8.36 4.70
N GLU A 81 12.91 9.39 5.01
CA GLU A 81 12.90 10.10 6.30
C GLU A 81 11.55 10.03 7.01
N PRO A 82 11.53 9.97 8.36
CA PRO A 82 10.30 9.85 9.14
C PRO A 82 9.20 10.84 8.81
N ALA A 83 9.55 12.11 8.57
CA ALA A 83 8.57 13.17 8.30
C ALA A 83 7.69 12.87 7.08
N TRP A 84 8.28 12.40 5.98
CA TRP A 84 7.53 12.07 4.76
C TRP A 84 6.91 10.67 4.84
N MET A 85 7.65 9.70 5.36
CA MET A 85 7.18 8.31 5.43
C MET A 85 5.98 8.14 6.37
N ALA A 86 5.90 8.92 7.45
CA ALA A 86 4.72 8.98 8.32
C ALA A 86 3.51 9.63 7.64
N GLY A 87 3.74 10.58 6.74
CA GLY A 87 2.71 11.26 5.97
C GLY A 87 2.16 10.46 4.79
N GLY A 88 2.52 9.17 4.66
CA GLY A 88 1.96 8.25 3.66
C GLY A 88 2.73 8.19 2.34
N TRP A 89 3.89 8.83 2.25
CA TRP A 89 4.78 8.64 1.11
C TRP A 89 5.41 7.24 1.09
N SER A 90 5.77 6.79 -0.12
CA SER A 90 6.65 5.63 -0.34
C SER A 90 8.03 6.10 -0.79
N THR A 91 9.05 5.28 -0.48
CA THR A 91 10.41 5.45 -0.99
C THR A 91 10.71 4.33 -1.99
N HIS A 92 11.30 4.69 -3.12
CA HIS A 92 11.63 3.75 -4.19
C HIS A 92 13.13 3.74 -4.43
N ILE A 93 13.75 2.59 -4.22
CA ILE A 93 15.17 2.38 -4.50
C ILE A 93 15.36 1.16 -5.41
N PHE A 94 16.54 1.07 -6.00
CA PHE A 94 17.04 -0.19 -6.52
C PHE A 94 18.37 -0.55 -5.88
N ILE A 95 18.63 -1.86 -5.83
CA ILE A 95 19.85 -2.43 -5.26
C ILE A 95 20.46 -3.37 -6.30
N ARG A 96 21.76 -3.22 -6.55
CA ARG A 96 22.59 -4.24 -7.21
C ARG A 96 23.55 -4.80 -6.19
N THR A 97 23.57 -6.12 -6.01
CA THR A 97 24.46 -6.78 -5.03
C THR A 97 25.89 -6.96 -5.56
N THR A 98 26.09 -6.73 -6.86
CA THR A 98 27.40 -6.61 -7.50
C THR A 98 27.33 -5.52 -8.58
N GLY A 99 28.44 -4.86 -8.90
CA GLY A 99 28.44 -3.69 -9.82
C GLY A 99 27.87 -3.93 -11.23
N GLY A 100 27.83 -5.18 -11.69
CA GLY A 100 27.20 -5.59 -12.97
C GLY A 100 25.99 -6.51 -12.83
N GLY A 101 25.46 -6.66 -11.60
CA GLY A 101 24.29 -7.50 -11.33
C GLY A 101 22.97 -6.87 -11.77
N PRO A 102 21.87 -7.64 -11.74
CA PRO A 102 20.53 -7.12 -12.03
C PRO A 102 20.07 -6.11 -10.97
N ASP A 103 19.25 -5.16 -11.39
CA ASP A 103 18.57 -4.25 -10.47
C ASP A 103 17.46 -4.98 -9.72
N HIS A 104 17.51 -4.95 -8.40
CA HIS A 104 16.42 -5.37 -7.53
C HIS A 104 15.65 -4.12 -7.10
N HIS A 105 14.39 -3.98 -7.51
CA HIS A 105 13.56 -2.83 -7.14
C HIS A 105 12.86 -3.06 -5.80
N LEU A 106 12.99 -2.09 -4.90
CA LEU A 106 12.40 -2.11 -3.58
C LEU A 106 11.56 -0.84 -3.36
N ASP A 107 10.34 -1.06 -2.93
CA ASP A 107 9.39 -0.02 -2.57
C ASP A 107 9.10 -0.13 -1.07
N PHE A 108 9.37 0.92 -0.31
CA PHE A 108 9.18 0.96 1.14
C PHE A 108 7.98 1.81 1.53
N PHE A 109 7.22 1.32 2.50
CA PHE A 109 6.06 1.97 3.11
C PHE A 109 6.23 1.98 4.63
N CYS A 110 5.91 3.08 5.28
CA CYS A 110 5.74 3.09 6.74
C CYS A 110 4.27 3.21 7.16
N ARG A 111 3.46 3.85 6.33
CA ARG A 111 2.00 3.89 6.42
C ARG A 111 1.41 3.27 5.15
N PRO A 112 1.19 1.94 5.11
CA PRO A 112 0.69 1.27 3.93
C PRO A 112 -0.69 1.83 3.52
N PRO A 113 -0.92 2.16 2.23
CA PRO A 113 -2.16 2.78 1.79
C PRO A 113 -3.37 1.86 2.04
N ARG A 114 -4.44 2.44 2.63
CA ARG A 114 -5.72 1.77 2.96
C ARG A 114 -5.65 0.72 4.09
N ALA A 115 -4.48 0.55 4.70
CA ALA A 115 -4.30 -0.35 5.84
C ALA A 115 -4.00 0.48 7.10
N PRO A 116 -5.04 0.86 7.89
CA PRO A 116 -4.87 1.69 9.09
C PRO A 116 -3.93 1.07 10.13
N ALA A 117 -3.97 -0.26 10.20
CA ALA A 117 -2.99 -1.07 10.88
C ALA A 117 -2.52 -2.15 9.91
N TRP A 118 -1.30 -2.63 10.14
CA TRP A 118 -0.76 -3.78 9.42
C TRP A 118 -0.24 -4.80 10.42
N ARG A 119 -0.27 -6.07 10.04
CA ARG A 119 0.23 -7.19 10.84
C ARG A 119 0.98 -8.15 9.94
N CYS A 120 1.85 -8.95 10.55
CA CYS A 120 2.43 -10.09 9.85
C CYS A 120 1.50 -11.30 9.92
N ASP A 121 1.59 -12.16 8.92
CA ASP A 121 0.93 -13.46 8.91
C ASP A 121 1.49 -14.35 10.04
N GLN A 122 0.63 -15.15 10.67
CA GLN A 122 1.00 -15.99 11.81
C GLN A 122 1.90 -17.17 11.40
N GLU A 123 1.67 -17.75 10.22
CA GLU A 123 2.46 -18.85 9.68
C GLU A 123 3.70 -18.33 8.97
N GLU A 124 3.61 -17.13 8.39
CA GLU A 124 4.66 -16.50 7.60
C GLU A 124 5.00 -15.09 8.14
N PRO A 125 5.70 -15.00 9.29
CA PRO A 125 5.88 -13.74 10.03
C PRO A 125 6.70 -12.66 9.32
N ASP A 126 7.28 -12.96 8.17
CA ASP A 126 7.96 -11.99 7.30
C ASP A 126 7.03 -11.32 6.29
N PHE A 127 5.80 -11.82 6.14
CA PHE A 127 4.84 -11.35 5.16
C PHE A 127 3.68 -10.66 5.85
N ALA A 128 3.15 -9.60 5.22
CA ALA A 128 1.94 -8.95 5.69
C ALA A 128 0.75 -9.91 5.59
N ASP A 129 -0.12 -9.93 6.60
CA ASP A 129 -1.28 -10.81 6.64
C ASP A 129 -2.28 -10.55 5.48
N ARG A 130 -3.22 -11.47 5.28
CA ARG A 130 -4.17 -11.38 4.16
C ARG A 130 -5.06 -10.15 4.24
N ASP A 131 -5.47 -9.70 5.44
CA ASP A 131 -6.24 -8.46 5.62
C ASP A 131 -5.43 -7.24 5.14
N THR A 132 -4.20 -7.09 5.62
CA THR A 132 -3.29 -6.01 5.23
C THR A 132 -3.09 -5.97 3.72
N VAL A 133 -2.74 -7.11 3.11
CA VAL A 133 -2.49 -7.18 1.66
C VAL A 133 -3.78 -6.91 0.88
N THR A 134 -4.93 -7.41 1.35
CA THR A 134 -6.22 -7.19 0.70
C THR A 134 -6.57 -5.71 0.67
N ARG A 135 -6.41 -5.02 1.79
CA ARG A 135 -6.62 -3.56 1.90
C ARG A 135 -5.69 -2.79 0.97
N MET A 136 -4.40 -3.13 0.95
CA MET A 136 -3.43 -2.49 0.05
C MET A 136 -3.77 -2.71 -1.43
N LYS A 137 -4.36 -3.86 -1.79
CA LYS A 137 -4.76 -4.21 -3.17
C LYS A 137 -6.10 -3.62 -3.63
N LYS A 138 -6.85 -2.91 -2.77
CA LYS A 138 -8.02 -2.11 -3.19
C LYS A 138 -7.58 -0.84 -3.94
N THR A 139 -6.97 -1.04 -5.11
CA THR A 139 -6.46 0.01 -6.00
C THR A 139 -7.47 0.30 -7.12
N ASP A 140 -7.12 1.22 -8.00
CA ASP A 140 -7.84 1.53 -9.25
C ASP A 140 -7.47 0.61 -10.42
N ARG A 141 -6.67 -0.46 -10.18
CA ARG A 141 -6.25 -1.40 -11.22
C ARG A 141 -7.17 -2.61 -11.24
N ASP A 142 -7.81 -2.86 -12.39
CA ASP A 142 -8.73 -3.99 -12.57
C ASP A 142 -8.14 -5.34 -12.13
N LYS A 143 -6.86 -5.58 -12.44
CA LYS A 143 -6.18 -6.84 -12.14
C LYS A 143 -5.96 -7.10 -10.64
N ASP A 144 -6.06 -6.08 -9.79
CA ASP A 144 -5.86 -6.25 -8.35
C ASP A 144 -7.15 -6.76 -7.67
N TRP A 145 -8.33 -6.54 -8.24
CA TRP A 145 -9.61 -6.94 -7.64
C TRP A 145 -9.86 -8.46 -7.57
N PRO A 146 -9.46 -9.27 -8.58
CA PRO A 146 -9.44 -10.72 -8.43
C PRO A 146 -8.53 -11.19 -7.28
N VAL A 147 -7.40 -10.51 -7.06
CA VAL A 147 -6.49 -10.81 -5.95
C VAL A 147 -7.13 -10.46 -4.60
N VAL A 148 -7.82 -9.33 -4.49
CA VAL A 148 -8.63 -8.95 -3.31
C VAL A 148 -9.64 -10.06 -2.97
N GLY A 149 -10.37 -10.55 -3.98
CA GLY A 149 -11.33 -11.65 -3.79
C GLY A 149 -10.66 -12.97 -3.36
N GLY A 150 -9.52 -13.31 -3.98
CA GLY A 150 -8.76 -14.52 -3.66
C GLY A 150 -8.18 -14.52 -2.24
N LEU A 151 -7.59 -13.40 -1.80
CA LEU A 151 -7.08 -13.24 -0.44
C LEU A 151 -8.21 -13.36 0.60
N ALA A 152 -9.33 -12.70 0.35
CA ALA A 152 -10.51 -12.77 1.24
C ALA A 152 -11.07 -14.20 1.34
N ALA A 153 -11.13 -14.93 0.22
CA ALA A 153 -11.58 -16.31 0.21
C ALA A 153 -10.63 -17.24 0.98
N GLN A 154 -9.31 -17.05 0.84
CA GLN A 154 -8.32 -17.79 1.62
C GLN A 154 -8.43 -17.49 3.12
N ALA A 155 -8.56 -16.22 3.49
CA ALA A 155 -8.75 -15.80 4.87
C ALA A 155 -10.02 -16.42 5.48
N PHE A 156 -11.14 -16.41 4.73
CA PHE A 156 -12.39 -17.05 5.15
C PHE A 156 -12.23 -18.56 5.35
N ALA A 157 -11.55 -19.25 4.43
CA ALA A 157 -11.28 -20.68 4.55
C ALA A 157 -10.41 -21.03 5.77
N ARG A 158 -9.60 -20.08 6.25
CA ARG A 158 -8.78 -20.18 7.47
C ARG A 158 -9.54 -19.78 8.75
N GLY A 159 -10.80 -19.36 8.64
CA GLY A 159 -11.61 -18.90 9.77
C GLY A 159 -11.23 -17.51 10.28
N GLU A 160 -10.56 -16.70 9.47
CA GLU A 160 -10.16 -15.34 9.85
C GLU A 160 -11.36 -14.38 9.78
N SER A 161 -11.81 -13.87 10.93
CA SER A 161 -12.98 -12.97 11.03
C SER A 161 -12.93 -11.76 10.06
N PRO A 162 -11.79 -11.06 9.85
CA PRO A 162 -11.72 -9.93 8.93
C PRO A 162 -12.07 -10.25 7.46
N ALA A 163 -12.07 -11.52 7.06
CA ALA A 163 -12.36 -11.93 5.69
C ALA A 163 -13.71 -11.40 5.16
N VAL A 164 -14.74 -11.33 6.01
CA VAL A 164 -16.08 -10.86 5.63
C VAL A 164 -16.08 -9.41 5.13
N LEU A 165 -15.12 -8.60 5.57
CA LEU A 165 -14.94 -7.20 5.16
C LEU A 165 -14.43 -7.07 3.72
N HIS A 166 -14.02 -8.18 3.10
CA HIS A 166 -13.32 -8.17 1.83
C HIS A 166 -13.92 -9.11 0.79
N LEU A 167 -14.77 -10.07 1.20
CA LEU A 167 -15.42 -11.00 0.27
C LEU A 167 -16.26 -10.26 -0.78
N ARG A 168 -16.10 -10.72 -2.02
CA ARG A 168 -16.67 -10.13 -3.24
C ARG A 168 -17.64 -11.04 -3.98
N ASP A 169 -17.59 -12.35 -3.74
CA ASP A 169 -18.56 -13.29 -4.28
C ASP A 169 -19.81 -13.31 -3.41
N VAL A 170 -20.99 -13.14 -4.02
CA VAL A 170 -22.27 -13.06 -3.30
C VAL A 170 -22.52 -14.31 -2.46
N SER A 171 -22.32 -15.50 -3.05
CA SER A 171 -22.60 -16.76 -2.37
C SER A 171 -21.67 -16.99 -1.18
N VAL A 172 -20.37 -16.71 -1.35
CA VAL A 172 -19.36 -16.84 -0.30
C VAL A 172 -19.59 -15.80 0.79
N LEU A 173 -19.88 -14.55 0.41
CA LEU A 173 -20.16 -13.47 1.35
C LEU A 173 -21.36 -13.79 2.24
N ARG A 174 -22.46 -14.31 1.68
CA ARG A 174 -23.63 -14.74 2.48
C ARG A 174 -23.29 -15.85 3.46
N ARG A 175 -22.55 -16.88 3.01
CA ARG A 175 -22.12 -17.96 3.89
C ARG A 175 -21.24 -17.44 5.02
N ALA A 176 -20.27 -16.59 4.70
CA ALA A 176 -19.41 -15.97 5.69
C ALA A 176 -20.21 -15.12 6.68
N TRP A 177 -21.13 -14.28 6.20
CA TRP A 177 -21.99 -13.46 7.05
C TRP A 177 -22.88 -14.29 7.98
N ALA A 178 -23.45 -15.39 7.49
CA ALA A 178 -24.24 -16.31 8.29
C ALA A 178 -23.41 -16.94 9.42
N MET A 179 -22.12 -17.16 9.18
CA MET A 179 -21.17 -17.70 10.16
C MET A 179 -20.54 -16.63 11.07
N THR A 180 -20.60 -15.34 10.70
CA THR A 180 -20.11 -14.24 11.53
C THR A 180 -20.95 -14.16 12.82
N PRO A 181 -20.31 -14.22 14.01
CA PRO A 181 -20.98 -14.08 15.30
C PRO A 181 -21.80 -12.79 15.38
N VAL A 182 -22.96 -12.82 16.03
CA VAL A 182 -23.90 -11.69 16.06
C VAL A 182 -23.25 -10.46 16.69
N GLU A 183 -22.45 -10.66 17.74
CA GLU A 183 -21.68 -9.64 18.44
C GLU A 183 -20.61 -8.95 17.58
N GLU A 184 -20.14 -9.58 16.49
CA GLU A 184 -19.15 -9.01 15.57
C GLU A 184 -19.80 -8.26 14.39
N ARG A 185 -21.09 -8.49 14.13
CA ARG A 185 -21.78 -7.97 12.94
C ARG A 185 -21.87 -6.45 12.92
N ASP A 186 -22.20 -5.83 14.05
CA ASP A 186 -22.32 -4.37 14.12
C ASP A 186 -20.98 -3.67 13.86
N ALA A 187 -19.90 -4.22 14.40
CA ALA A 187 -18.54 -3.74 14.13
C ALA A 187 -18.17 -3.92 12.64
N ALA A 188 -18.54 -5.06 12.05
CA ALA A 188 -18.31 -5.32 10.63
C ALA A 188 -19.12 -4.36 9.73
N VAL A 189 -20.37 -4.04 10.08
CA VAL A 189 -21.21 -3.06 9.37
C VAL A 189 -20.64 -1.65 9.49
N ALA A 190 -20.14 -1.26 10.66
CA ALA A 190 -19.50 0.05 10.85
C ALA A 190 -18.28 0.23 9.92
N VAL A 191 -17.52 -0.84 9.68
CA VAL A 191 -16.37 -0.84 8.76
C VAL A 191 -16.79 -1.00 7.29
N ARG A 192 -17.82 -1.80 7.02
CA ARG A 192 -18.32 -2.10 5.68
C ARG A 192 -19.86 -2.04 5.64
N PRO A 193 -20.45 -0.84 5.47
CA PRO A 193 -21.91 -0.65 5.57
C PRO A 193 -22.76 -1.54 4.65
N LEU A 194 -22.21 -1.94 3.50
CA LEU A 194 -22.84 -2.90 2.59
C LEU A 194 -23.30 -4.20 3.29
N LEU A 195 -22.58 -4.65 4.33
CA LEU A 195 -22.95 -5.85 5.09
C LEU A 195 -24.31 -5.70 5.79
N GLY A 196 -24.72 -4.49 6.15
CA GLY A 196 -26.03 -4.24 6.76
C GLY A 196 -27.17 -4.66 5.84
N THR A 197 -26.99 -4.53 4.52
CA THR A 197 -28.00 -4.92 3.54
C THR A 197 -28.26 -6.44 3.51
N LEU A 198 -27.32 -7.26 4.01
CA LEU A 198 -27.50 -8.71 4.10
C LEU A 198 -28.51 -9.09 5.19
N ALA A 199 -28.60 -8.30 6.26
CA ALA A 199 -29.56 -8.53 7.34
C ALA A 199 -31.01 -8.29 6.87
N ASP A 200 -31.20 -7.36 5.93
CA ASP A 200 -32.51 -6.99 5.38
C ASP A 200 -33.02 -7.95 4.30
N GLY A 201 -32.33 -9.07 4.05
CA GLY A 201 -32.72 -10.03 3.01
C GLY A 201 -32.57 -9.49 1.58
N CYS A 202 -31.66 -8.53 1.36
CA CYS A 202 -31.36 -7.98 0.03
C CYS A 202 -31.18 -9.09 -1.01
N GLU A 203 -31.77 -8.96 -2.20
CA GLU A 203 -31.66 -9.96 -3.28
C GLU A 203 -30.24 -10.03 -3.88
N ASP A 204 -29.86 -11.18 -4.45
CA ASP A 204 -28.51 -11.42 -4.97
C ASP A 204 -28.09 -10.44 -6.08
N LEU A 205 -28.98 -10.14 -7.03
CA LEU A 205 -28.70 -9.16 -8.09
C LEU A 205 -28.44 -7.76 -7.53
N ARG A 206 -29.20 -7.38 -6.50
CA ARG A 206 -29.04 -6.08 -5.84
C ARG A 206 -27.75 -6.03 -5.03
N LEU A 207 -27.39 -7.11 -4.34
CA LEU A 207 -26.13 -7.22 -3.63
C LEU A 207 -24.94 -7.20 -4.59
N GLU A 208 -25.02 -7.87 -5.73
CA GLU A 208 -23.98 -7.83 -6.76
C GLU A 208 -23.77 -6.40 -7.29
N PHE A 209 -24.87 -5.68 -7.55
CA PHE A 209 -24.82 -4.27 -7.91
C PHE A 209 -24.14 -3.43 -6.83
N PHE A 210 -24.51 -3.61 -5.56
CA PHE A 210 -23.88 -2.91 -4.43
C PHE A 210 -22.39 -3.21 -4.28
N LEU A 211 -21.99 -4.46 -4.48
CA LEU A 211 -20.58 -4.83 -4.48
C LEU A 211 -19.84 -4.08 -5.59
N ARG A 212 -20.36 -4.05 -6.82
CA ARG A 212 -19.74 -3.29 -7.92
C ARG A 212 -19.65 -1.80 -7.61
N ALA A 213 -20.70 -1.20 -7.05
CA ALA A 213 -20.71 0.21 -6.66
C ALA A 213 -19.70 0.51 -5.53
N GLU A 214 -19.61 -0.33 -4.49
CA GLU A 214 -18.61 -0.22 -3.43
C GLU A 214 -17.19 -0.23 -4.01
N ARG A 215 -16.92 -1.13 -4.98
CA ARG A 215 -15.62 -1.17 -5.68
C ARG A 215 -15.33 0.17 -6.37
N ILE A 216 -16.28 0.75 -7.08
CA ILE A 216 -16.13 2.06 -7.75
C ILE A 216 -15.77 3.15 -6.73
N VAL A 217 -16.35 3.12 -5.52
CA VAL A 217 -15.98 4.05 -4.43
C VAL A 217 -14.50 3.93 -4.08
N TRP A 218 -14.00 2.72 -3.84
CA TRP A 218 -12.58 2.49 -3.53
C TRP A 218 -11.66 3.00 -4.65
N GLU A 219 -12.01 2.72 -5.91
CA GLU A 219 -11.22 3.14 -7.06
C GLU A 219 -11.21 4.66 -7.23
N ALA A 220 -12.37 5.31 -7.13
CA ALA A 220 -12.50 6.75 -7.29
C ALA A 220 -11.76 7.53 -6.20
N VAL A 221 -11.93 7.13 -4.93
CA VAL A 221 -11.20 7.74 -3.82
C VAL A 221 -9.69 7.50 -3.94
N ASN A 222 -9.26 6.29 -4.35
CA ASN A 222 -7.84 6.02 -4.58
C ASN A 222 -7.25 6.88 -5.71
N ARG A 223 -7.96 7.08 -6.82
CA ARG A 223 -7.51 7.96 -7.91
C ARG A 223 -7.30 9.39 -7.41
N ARG A 224 -8.26 9.92 -6.65
CA ARG A 224 -8.16 11.26 -6.04
C ARG A 224 -6.98 11.35 -5.06
N ARG A 225 -6.81 10.34 -4.18
CA ARG A 225 -5.66 10.27 -3.26
C ARG A 225 -4.35 10.28 -4.02
N HIS A 226 -4.21 9.40 -5.02
CA HIS A 226 -2.98 9.28 -5.80
C HIS A 226 -2.65 10.58 -6.55
N ALA A 227 -3.65 11.28 -7.10
CA ALA A 227 -3.46 12.55 -7.78
C ALA A 227 -2.83 13.61 -6.86
N VAL A 228 -3.30 13.75 -5.60
CA VAL A 228 -2.74 14.72 -4.63
C VAL A 228 -1.24 14.51 -4.44
N TYR A 229 -0.81 13.27 -4.18
CA TYR A 229 0.61 13.00 -4.01
C TYR A 229 1.37 13.20 -5.32
N GLN A 230 0.82 12.72 -6.44
CA GLN A 230 1.48 12.81 -7.74
C GLN A 230 1.71 14.28 -8.14
N ASP A 231 0.75 15.16 -7.89
CA ASP A 231 0.84 16.58 -8.18
C ASP A 231 1.82 17.28 -7.25
N ALA A 232 1.83 16.94 -5.95
CA ALA A 232 2.83 17.42 -5.00
C ALA A 232 4.26 17.03 -5.44
N TRP A 233 4.45 15.78 -5.85
CA TRP A 233 5.74 15.29 -6.35
C TRP A 233 6.17 15.99 -7.63
N LYS A 234 5.27 16.12 -8.62
CA LYS A 234 5.56 16.83 -9.88
C LYS A 234 5.91 18.29 -9.64
N ALA A 235 5.20 18.96 -8.74
CA ALA A 235 5.45 20.36 -8.39
C ALA A 235 6.82 20.54 -7.74
N TRP A 236 7.15 19.69 -6.76
CA TRP A 236 8.47 19.65 -6.14
C TRP A 236 9.57 19.36 -7.16
N TYR A 237 9.42 18.31 -7.97
CA TYR A 237 10.44 17.88 -8.93
C TYR A 237 10.73 18.94 -9.99
N ARG A 238 9.71 19.64 -10.49
CA ARG A 238 9.89 20.77 -11.42
C ARG A 238 10.67 21.93 -10.80
N ARG A 239 10.40 22.26 -9.53
CA ARG A 239 11.14 23.31 -8.81
C ARG A 239 12.60 22.90 -8.63
N TRP A 240 12.84 21.66 -8.24
CA TRP A 240 14.19 21.13 -8.06
C TRP A 240 14.97 21.11 -9.39
N GLN A 241 14.38 20.61 -10.48
CA GLN A 241 15.03 20.57 -11.80
C GLN A 241 15.34 21.96 -12.38
N ALA A 242 14.59 22.99 -12.00
CA ALA A 242 14.83 24.35 -12.46
C ALA A 242 16.04 25.01 -11.78
N ALA A 243 16.55 24.44 -10.68
CA ALA A 243 17.78 24.89 -10.05
C ALA A 243 18.98 24.35 -10.85
N ALA A 244 19.77 25.26 -11.44
CA ALA A 244 20.79 24.97 -12.45
C ALA A 244 21.90 23.98 -12.03
N ASP A 245 22.02 23.68 -10.72
CA ASP A 245 23.19 23.00 -10.16
C ASP A 245 22.90 21.60 -9.59
N TRP A 246 21.67 21.06 -9.69
CA TRP A 246 21.28 19.84 -8.97
C TRP A 246 20.60 18.78 -9.85
N PRO A 247 21.38 17.98 -10.61
CA PRO A 247 20.81 16.78 -11.24
C PRO A 247 20.39 15.73 -10.19
N TRP A 248 19.44 14.87 -10.55
CA TRP A 248 19.09 13.71 -9.72
C TRP A 248 20.35 12.89 -9.41
N PRO A 249 20.57 12.47 -8.15
CA PRO A 249 21.81 11.78 -7.80
C PRO A 249 21.79 10.34 -8.33
N VAL A 250 22.64 10.05 -9.33
CA VAL A 250 22.64 8.75 -10.06
C VAL A 250 23.93 7.95 -9.90
N SER A 251 24.93 8.42 -9.14
CA SER A 251 26.23 7.74 -9.05
C SER A 251 26.97 7.93 -7.71
N GLU A 252 26.35 8.63 -6.76
CA GLU A 252 26.96 8.92 -5.46
C GLU A 252 26.69 7.80 -4.46
N PRO A 253 27.47 7.67 -3.37
CA PRO A 253 27.11 6.78 -2.27
C PRO A 253 25.72 7.10 -1.71
N PHE A 254 24.98 6.09 -1.27
CA PHE A 254 23.60 6.21 -0.81
C PHE A 254 23.40 7.32 0.23
N ALA A 255 24.32 7.44 1.20
CA ALA A 255 24.27 8.50 2.21
C ALA A 255 24.29 9.91 1.60
N ALA A 256 25.10 10.14 0.57
CA ALA A 256 25.18 11.43 -0.12
C ALA A 256 23.93 11.67 -1.00
N GLN A 257 23.45 10.65 -1.72
CA GLN A 257 22.19 10.73 -2.45
C GLN A 257 21.03 11.10 -1.52
N HIS A 258 20.96 10.44 -0.36
CA HIS A 258 19.94 10.65 0.64
C HIS A 258 19.97 12.07 1.20
N ALA A 259 21.13 12.54 1.66
CA ALA A 259 21.30 13.91 2.16
C ALA A 259 20.86 14.95 1.13
N ARG A 260 21.19 14.74 -0.16
CA ARG A 260 20.77 15.60 -1.25
C ARG A 260 19.26 15.61 -1.42
N ILE A 261 18.62 14.43 -1.46
CA ILE A 261 17.17 14.31 -1.65
C ILE A 261 16.41 14.91 -0.45
N VAL A 262 16.90 14.73 0.78
CA VAL A 262 16.32 15.36 1.98
C VAL A 262 16.44 16.88 1.92
N THR A 263 17.61 17.40 1.55
CA THR A 263 17.83 18.83 1.39
C THR A 263 16.90 19.41 0.33
N ALA A 264 16.82 18.77 -0.85
CA ALA A 264 15.94 19.19 -1.92
C ALA A 264 14.45 19.09 -1.53
N ALA A 265 14.04 18.08 -0.75
CA ALA A 265 12.67 17.98 -0.25
C ALA A 265 12.31 19.14 0.69
N GLY A 266 13.24 19.59 1.52
CA GLY A 266 13.07 20.77 2.37
C GLY A 266 13.05 22.08 1.56
N GLU A 267 14.09 22.33 0.77
CA GLU A 267 14.28 23.59 0.02
C GLU A 267 13.18 23.82 -1.03
N TYR A 268 12.80 22.77 -1.76
CA TYR A 268 11.78 22.87 -2.81
C TYR A 268 10.39 22.46 -2.31
N ALA A 269 10.20 22.38 -1.00
CA ALA A 269 8.91 22.19 -0.33
C ALA A 269 8.10 20.98 -0.85
N LEU A 270 8.68 19.77 -0.77
CA LEU A 270 7.92 18.53 -0.86
C LEU A 270 7.10 18.38 0.43
N PRO A 271 5.75 18.38 0.38
CA PRO A 271 4.95 18.33 1.60
C PRO A 271 5.16 16.99 2.33
N PRO A 272 5.45 16.99 3.65
CA PRO A 272 5.63 15.76 4.41
C PRO A 272 4.34 14.93 4.49
N GLU A 273 3.18 15.59 4.58
CA GLU A 273 1.86 14.94 4.64
C GLU A 273 0.90 15.60 3.63
N PRO A 274 0.79 15.07 2.40
CA PRO A 274 -0.01 15.69 1.34
C PRO A 274 -1.53 15.71 1.60
N LEU A 275 -2.01 14.88 2.54
CA LEU A 275 -3.43 14.78 2.90
C LEU A 275 -3.79 15.57 4.17
N ALA A 276 -2.88 16.36 4.74
CA ALA A 276 -3.14 17.15 5.93
C ALA A 276 -4.15 18.29 5.68
N GLY A 277 -4.64 18.91 6.76
CA GLY A 277 -5.37 20.19 6.68
C GLY A 277 -6.71 20.16 5.96
N GLY A 278 -7.48 19.07 6.06
CA GLY A 278 -8.80 18.92 5.43
C GLY A 278 -8.76 18.31 4.02
N VAL A 279 -7.58 18.21 3.41
CA VAL A 279 -7.41 17.62 2.07
C VAL A 279 -7.87 16.15 2.04
N ARG A 280 -7.66 15.40 3.14
CA ARG A 280 -8.16 14.04 3.29
C ARG A 280 -9.68 13.96 3.12
N GLU A 281 -10.42 14.80 3.83
CA GLU A 281 -11.88 14.87 3.78
C GLU A 281 -12.38 15.31 2.41
N GLU A 282 -11.72 16.30 1.80
CA GLU A 282 -12.03 16.76 0.43
C GLU A 282 -11.82 15.67 -0.62
N VAL A 283 -10.68 14.96 -0.57
CA VAL A 283 -10.36 13.83 -1.47
C VAL A 283 -11.41 12.74 -1.35
N TYR A 284 -11.81 12.40 -0.12
CA TYR A 284 -12.82 11.38 0.13
C TYR A 284 -14.18 11.81 -0.40
N ALA A 285 -14.65 13.01 -0.06
CA ALA A 285 -15.93 13.54 -0.52
C ALA A 285 -16.00 13.62 -2.05
N ALA A 286 -14.95 14.15 -2.70
CA ALA A 286 -14.86 14.21 -4.15
C ALA A 286 -14.85 12.80 -4.79
N GLY A 287 -14.12 11.85 -4.21
CA GLY A 287 -14.08 10.47 -4.70
C GLY A 287 -15.44 9.76 -4.57
N VAL A 288 -16.16 9.98 -3.49
CA VAL A 288 -17.54 9.46 -3.31
C VAL A 288 -18.50 10.09 -4.31
N ALA A 289 -18.40 11.40 -4.56
CA ALA A 289 -19.20 12.08 -5.57
C ALA A 289 -18.93 11.54 -6.99
N ASP A 290 -17.65 11.36 -7.36
CA ASP A 290 -17.28 10.72 -8.61
C ASP A 290 -17.86 9.30 -8.72
N ALA A 291 -17.83 8.54 -7.63
CA ALA A 291 -18.35 7.19 -7.59
C ALA A 291 -19.87 7.13 -7.78
N ALA A 292 -20.63 8.09 -7.24
CA ALA A 292 -22.08 8.21 -7.46
C ALA A 292 -22.40 8.39 -8.96
N ILE A 293 -21.66 9.26 -9.64
CA ILE A 293 -21.79 9.50 -11.08
C ILE A 293 -21.42 8.23 -11.86
N LEU A 294 -20.27 7.62 -11.57
CA LEU A 294 -19.78 6.44 -12.28
C LEU A 294 -20.66 5.20 -12.09
N ALA A 295 -21.22 5.02 -10.90
CA ALA A 295 -22.14 3.94 -10.59
C ALA A 295 -23.58 4.21 -11.07
N ASN A 296 -23.86 5.41 -11.58
CA ASN A 296 -25.20 5.90 -11.91
C ASN A 296 -26.18 5.68 -10.74
N MET A 297 -25.82 6.19 -9.58
CA MET A 297 -26.49 5.92 -8.31
C MET A 297 -26.76 7.22 -7.53
N GLU A 298 -27.99 7.36 -7.03
CA GLU A 298 -28.34 8.49 -6.16
C GLU A 298 -27.46 8.54 -4.90
N PRO A 299 -27.02 9.72 -4.45
CA PRO A 299 -26.13 9.87 -3.30
C PRO A 299 -26.65 9.18 -2.02
N GLU A 300 -27.94 9.26 -1.74
CA GLU A 300 -28.56 8.64 -0.55
C GLU A 300 -28.46 7.12 -0.60
N ARG A 301 -28.62 6.55 -1.80
CA ARG A 301 -28.52 5.11 -2.00
C ARG A 301 -27.06 4.65 -1.90
N LEU A 302 -26.12 5.42 -2.46
CA LEU A 302 -24.70 5.13 -2.35
C LEU A 302 -24.22 5.19 -0.90
N ALA A 303 -24.71 6.16 -0.11
CA ALA A 303 -24.35 6.33 1.29
C ALA A 303 -24.59 5.08 2.16
N THR A 304 -25.53 4.20 1.76
CA THR A 304 -25.80 2.92 2.46
C THR A 304 -24.68 1.89 2.34
N ILE A 305 -23.76 2.06 1.39
CA ILE A 305 -22.68 1.09 1.09
C ILE A 305 -21.28 1.69 1.14
N VAL A 306 -21.15 3.00 1.32
CA VAL A 306 -19.86 3.71 1.31
C VAL A 306 -19.10 3.39 2.60
N PRO A 307 -17.89 2.79 2.52
CA PRO A 307 -17.06 2.57 3.70
C PRO A 307 -16.59 3.89 4.29
N PRO A 308 -16.44 4.01 5.62
CA PRO A 308 -16.05 5.27 6.26
C PRO A 308 -14.66 5.73 5.83
N ILE A 309 -14.41 7.05 5.92
CA ILE A 309 -13.14 7.67 5.49
C ILE A 309 -11.92 7.04 6.17
N ALA A 310 -12.02 6.64 7.43
CA ALA A 310 -10.94 5.99 8.18
C ALA A 310 -10.50 4.63 7.60
N GLU A 311 -11.38 3.98 6.84
CA GLU A 311 -11.06 2.70 6.19
C GLU A 311 -10.47 2.92 4.80
N VAL A 312 -10.97 3.91 4.06
CA VAL A 312 -10.55 4.19 2.68
C VAL A 312 -9.26 5.01 2.62
N LEU A 313 -9.13 6.00 3.51
CA LEU A 313 -8.01 6.91 3.66
C LEU A 313 -7.59 6.95 5.13
N PRO A 314 -6.96 5.88 5.66
CA PRO A 314 -6.58 5.79 7.06
C PRO A 314 -5.53 6.81 7.46
#